data_AF-A0A6N2CW99-F1
#
_entry.id   AF-A0A6N2CW99-F1
#
_cell.length_a   1.000
_cell.length_b   1.000
_cell.length_c   1.000
_cell.angle_alpha   90.00
_cell.angle_beta   90.00
_cell.angle_gamma   90.00
#
_symmetry.space_group_name_H-M   'P 1'
#
loop_
_entity.id
_entity.type
_entity.pdbx_description
1 polymer ?
#
loop_
_entity_poly.entity_id
_entity_poly.type
_entity_poly.pdbx_seq_one_letter_code
_entity_poly.pdbx_strand_id
1 'polypeptide(L)'
;MALFAVAGLAASCAGPGAAAAPAAVPSGQPEEAIAAAMDGLAEFVAGESGATLGARDVAERIARARVIHVGELHGHPEIHAVQAGIVDAFLDAGVPVAVAVEMLPWTMQDHADLWARGEVDEEEFLTLVDWPRTWGHAFAAYRSLFVSARREGASLLAINAPPGLSRDVFRQGMDGLSPERRRLLPADVDRSDGPYREAVIAALGMHGHLPEDEDERAAIEARFFEAQLVWDETMAASIADALESLPGTVRIVVAAGAMHVAGGGGIPDRVARRVPSVQQVRIVCLPRMEAANLQAAVARAHPGDIVCLPRGGMDGEARGAGEDQGTR
;
A
#
# COMPACT_ATOMS: atom_id res chain seq x y z
N MET A 1 26.45 -61.30 38.13
CA MET A 1 25.98 -60.72 36.86
C MET A 1 24.89 -59.72 37.17
N ALA A 2 25.09 -58.47 36.72
CA ALA A 2 24.15 -57.34 36.65
C ALA A 2 23.56 -56.77 37.95
N LEU A 3 24.27 -55.79 38.53
CA LEU A 3 23.66 -54.67 39.26
C LEU A 3 23.02 -53.73 38.23
N PHE A 4 21.71 -53.46 38.34
CA PHE A 4 21.06 -52.35 37.63
C PHE A 4 21.00 -51.13 38.54
N ALA A 5 21.70 -50.07 38.15
CA ALA A 5 21.64 -48.75 38.75
C ALA A 5 20.35 -48.04 38.31
N VAL A 6 19.54 -47.60 39.28
CA VAL A 6 18.43 -46.68 39.05
C VAL A 6 18.98 -45.26 39.17
N ALA A 7 19.18 -44.60 38.03
CA ALA A 7 19.51 -43.18 37.97
C ALA A 7 18.24 -42.35 38.12
N GLY A 8 18.12 -41.61 39.22
CA GLY A 8 17.06 -40.61 39.41
C GLY A 8 17.34 -39.37 38.54
N LEU A 9 16.41 -39.05 37.63
CA LEU A 9 16.37 -37.74 36.99
C LEU A 9 15.80 -36.71 37.98
N ALA A 10 16.64 -35.79 38.45
CA ALA A 10 16.18 -34.57 39.10
C ALA A 10 15.70 -33.60 38.01
N ALA A 11 14.39 -33.34 37.98
CA ALA A 11 13.82 -32.28 37.17
C ALA A 11 14.19 -30.91 37.79
N SER A 12 15.05 -30.16 37.11
CA SER A 12 15.35 -28.77 37.45
C SER A 12 14.26 -27.88 36.88
N CYS A 13 13.43 -27.29 37.73
CA CYS A 13 12.48 -26.26 37.36
C CYS A 13 13.24 -24.96 37.03
N ALA A 14 13.46 -24.69 35.75
CA ALA A 14 13.85 -23.36 35.30
C ALA A 14 12.64 -22.42 35.43
N GLY A 15 12.76 -21.41 36.31
CA GLY A 15 11.73 -20.38 36.47
C GLY A 15 11.55 -19.54 35.20
N PRO A 16 10.39 -18.89 35.02
CA PRO A 16 10.15 -18.03 33.87
C PRO A 16 11.14 -16.86 33.90
N GLY A 17 11.94 -16.76 32.83
CA GLY A 17 12.83 -15.62 32.61
C GLY A 17 12.00 -14.34 32.60
N ALA A 18 12.41 -13.38 33.42
CA ALA A 18 11.83 -12.05 33.45
C ALA A 18 11.90 -11.46 32.03
N ALA A 19 10.73 -11.22 31.42
CA ALA A 19 10.63 -10.43 30.21
C ALA A 19 11.29 -9.07 30.49
N ALA A 20 12.26 -8.71 29.65
CA ALA A 20 12.86 -7.38 29.70
C ALA A 20 11.75 -6.34 29.54
N ALA A 21 11.68 -5.39 30.47
CA ALA A 21 10.77 -4.26 30.36
C ALA A 21 11.06 -3.51 29.05
N PRO A 22 10.04 -3.04 28.32
CA PRO A 22 10.26 -2.27 27.10
C PRO A 22 11.11 -1.04 27.43
N ALA A 23 12.10 -0.78 26.58
CA ALA A 23 12.93 0.41 26.67
C ALA A 23 12.03 1.65 26.72
N ALA A 24 12.31 2.56 27.66
CA ALA A 24 11.57 3.80 27.79
C ALA A 24 11.67 4.61 26.50
N VAL A 25 10.52 4.92 25.91
CA VAL A 25 10.38 5.79 24.74
C VAL A 25 11.04 7.14 25.06
N PRO A 26 11.99 7.65 24.25
CA PRO A 26 12.55 8.98 24.44
C PRO A 26 11.41 10.00 24.46
N SER A 27 11.40 10.88 25.46
CA SER A 27 10.38 11.91 25.67
C SER A 27 10.44 13.06 24.65
N GLY A 28 10.88 12.80 23.41
CA GLY A 28 10.70 13.71 22.29
C GLY A 28 9.26 13.61 21.79
N GLN A 29 8.67 14.73 21.35
CA GLN A 29 7.33 14.67 20.76
C GLN A 29 7.44 13.95 19.41
N PRO A 30 6.83 12.76 19.21
CA PRO A 30 6.93 12.01 17.95
C PRO A 30 6.59 12.85 16.71
N GLU A 31 5.68 13.80 16.89
CA GLU A 31 5.25 14.76 15.88
C GLU A 31 6.39 15.65 15.35
N GLU A 32 7.34 16.07 16.20
CA GLU A 32 8.48 16.89 15.78
C GLU A 32 9.51 16.08 14.99
N ALA A 33 9.77 14.85 15.42
CA ALA A 33 10.65 13.92 14.70
C ALA A 33 10.06 13.58 13.31
N ILE A 34 8.77 13.28 13.25
CA ILE A 34 8.06 13.04 11.99
C ILE A 34 8.07 14.29 11.12
N ALA A 35 7.85 15.49 11.67
CA ALA A 35 7.91 16.75 10.91
C ALA A 35 9.28 17.02 10.29
N ALA A 36 10.36 16.79 11.03
CA ALA A 36 11.71 16.94 10.50
C ALA A 36 12.00 15.97 9.35
N ALA A 37 11.53 14.73 9.46
CA ALA A 37 11.63 13.76 8.38
C ALA A 37 10.83 14.21 7.14
N MET A 38 9.59 14.66 7.32
CA MET A 38 8.72 15.07 6.20
C MET A 38 9.34 16.21 5.38
N ASP A 39 9.97 17.21 6.00
CA ASP A 39 10.62 18.30 5.27
C ASP A 39 11.74 17.81 4.34
N GLY A 40 12.45 16.75 4.72
CA GLY A 40 13.51 16.18 3.89
C GLY A 40 13.01 15.36 2.69
N LEU A 41 11.80 14.79 2.79
CA LEU A 41 11.31 13.82 1.81
C LEU A 41 10.72 14.48 0.55
N ALA A 42 9.89 15.51 0.73
CA ALA A 42 9.08 16.05 -0.35
C ALA A 42 8.67 17.50 -0.13
N GLU A 43 8.20 18.12 -1.19
CA GLU A 43 7.31 19.27 -1.11
C GLU A 43 5.87 18.76 -1.05
N PHE A 44 5.07 19.33 -0.15
CA PHE A 44 3.67 18.94 0.02
C PHE A 44 2.74 20.09 -0.34
N VAL A 45 1.63 19.77 -1.00
CA VAL A 45 0.66 20.72 -1.50
C VAL A 45 -0.75 20.22 -1.16
N ALA A 46 -1.64 21.10 -0.71
CA ALA A 46 -3.03 20.75 -0.52
C ALA A 46 -3.71 20.57 -1.89
N GLY A 47 -4.33 19.41 -2.13
CA GLY A 47 -4.95 19.07 -3.42
C GLY A 47 -6.00 20.10 -3.88
N GLU A 48 -6.88 20.56 -2.99
CA GLU A 48 -7.97 21.47 -3.37
C GLU A 48 -7.51 22.90 -3.70
N SER A 49 -6.52 23.42 -2.97
CA SER A 49 -6.15 24.83 -3.05
C SER A 49 -4.83 25.08 -3.78
N GLY A 50 -4.01 24.05 -3.97
CA GLY A 50 -2.65 24.20 -4.45
C GLY A 50 -1.72 24.91 -3.48
N ALA A 51 -2.16 25.16 -2.24
CA ALA A 51 -1.34 25.81 -1.23
C ALA A 51 -0.24 24.86 -0.76
N THR A 52 0.99 25.36 -0.71
CA THR A 52 2.10 24.65 -0.06
C THR A 52 1.75 24.38 1.40
N LEU A 53 1.94 23.15 1.84
CA LEU A 53 1.77 22.72 3.22
C LEU A 53 3.13 22.70 3.92
N GLY A 54 3.20 23.24 5.14
CA GLY A 54 4.38 23.11 5.96
C GLY A 54 4.59 21.66 6.40
N ALA A 55 5.84 21.22 6.54
CA ALA A 55 6.16 19.87 6.98
C ALA A 55 5.52 19.50 8.34
N ARG A 56 5.40 20.48 9.24
CA ARG A 56 4.69 20.31 10.52
C ARG A 56 3.20 20.03 10.34
N ASP A 57 2.52 20.75 9.46
CA ASP A 57 1.09 20.54 9.20
C ASP A 57 0.82 19.14 8.64
N VAL A 58 1.71 18.68 7.75
CA VAL A 58 1.66 17.33 7.17
C VAL A 58 1.91 16.28 8.24
N ALA A 59 2.94 16.47 9.06
CA ALA A 59 3.27 15.55 10.15
C ALA A 59 2.16 15.44 11.20
N GLU A 60 1.51 16.54 11.57
CA GLU A 60 0.37 16.52 12.49
C GLU A 60 -0.81 15.71 11.94
N ARG A 61 -1.08 15.79 10.62
CA ARG A 61 -2.12 14.99 9.96
C ARG A 61 -1.75 13.51 9.93
N ILE A 62 -0.51 13.21 9.53
CA ILE A 62 0.04 11.84 9.49
C ILE A 62 0.05 11.20 10.88
N ALA A 63 0.51 11.90 11.91
CA ALA A 63 0.63 11.39 13.27
C ALA A 63 -0.74 11.09 13.92
N ARG A 64 -1.79 11.82 13.53
CA ARG A 64 -3.16 11.58 14.00
C ARG A 64 -3.81 10.40 13.26
N ALA A 65 -3.52 10.25 11.96
CA ALA A 65 -4.09 9.19 11.14
C ALA A 65 -3.66 7.79 11.58
N ARG A 66 -4.62 6.87 11.63
CA ARG A 66 -4.38 5.45 11.87
C ARG A 66 -3.93 4.74 10.60
N VAL A 67 -4.46 5.17 9.45
CA VAL A 67 -4.07 4.68 8.11
C VAL A 67 -3.56 5.84 7.27
N ILE A 68 -2.37 5.68 6.71
CA ILE A 68 -1.70 6.65 5.86
C ILE A 68 -1.61 6.03 4.47
N HIS A 69 -2.46 6.48 3.56
CA HIS A 69 -2.44 6.03 2.17
C HIS A 69 -1.45 6.86 1.38
N VAL A 70 -0.44 6.23 0.80
CA VAL A 70 0.61 6.87 0.01
C VAL A 70 0.54 6.35 -1.41
N GLY A 71 -0.24 7.05 -2.22
CA GLY A 71 -0.45 6.81 -3.65
C GLY A 71 0.84 6.99 -4.43
N GLU A 72 1.18 6.03 -5.30
CA GLU A 72 2.41 6.06 -6.09
C GLU A 72 2.21 5.86 -7.59
N LEU A 73 3.24 6.23 -8.36
CA LEU A 73 3.35 5.85 -9.76
C LEU A 73 4.36 4.71 -9.84
N HIS A 74 3.94 3.57 -10.38
CA HIS A 74 4.72 2.34 -10.32
C HIS A 74 6.12 2.48 -10.90
N GLY A 75 7.11 2.02 -10.15
CA GLY A 75 8.50 1.95 -10.58
C GLY A 75 9.28 3.26 -10.42
N HIS A 76 8.74 4.26 -9.72
CA HIS A 76 9.42 5.52 -9.41
C HIS A 76 10.14 5.45 -8.06
N PRO A 77 11.47 5.21 -8.03
CA PRO A 77 12.22 5.03 -6.78
C PRO A 77 12.13 6.25 -5.85
N GLU A 78 12.03 7.46 -6.38
CA GLU A 78 11.87 8.69 -5.61
C GLU A 78 10.54 8.74 -4.84
N ILE A 79 9.49 8.15 -5.38
CA ILE A 79 8.18 8.04 -4.70
C ILE A 79 8.25 6.98 -3.61
N HIS A 80 8.82 5.81 -3.91
CA HIS A 80 9.00 4.76 -2.92
C HIS A 80 9.95 5.17 -1.78
N ALA A 81 10.91 6.07 -2.03
CA ALA A 81 11.72 6.68 -1.00
C ALA A 81 10.90 7.57 -0.05
N VAL A 82 9.86 8.26 -0.53
CA VAL A 82 8.91 8.98 0.34
C VAL A 82 8.11 7.99 1.20
N GLN A 83 7.60 6.90 0.60
CA GLN A 83 6.88 5.85 1.34
C GLN A 83 7.76 5.26 2.45
N ALA A 84 8.99 4.87 2.12
CA ALA A 84 9.97 4.37 3.09
C ALA A 84 10.28 5.42 4.17
N GLY A 85 10.47 6.68 3.79
CA GLY A 85 10.74 7.77 4.72
C GLY A 85 9.61 8.04 5.71
N ILE A 86 8.34 7.88 5.30
CA ILE A 86 7.19 7.97 6.21
C ILE A 86 7.20 6.82 7.21
N VAL A 87 7.48 5.59 6.75
CA VAL A 87 7.62 4.42 7.63
C VAL A 87 8.76 4.65 8.63
N ASP A 88 9.93 5.04 8.13
CA ASP A 88 11.12 5.27 8.93
C ASP A 88 10.90 6.37 9.98
N ALA A 89 10.21 7.45 9.63
CA ALA A 89 9.88 8.54 10.54
C ALA A 89 9.04 8.08 11.75
N PHE A 90 8.07 7.18 11.54
CA PHE A 90 7.31 6.59 12.65
C PHE A 90 8.17 5.67 13.51
N LEU A 91 8.97 4.81 12.88
CA LEU A 91 9.83 3.86 13.60
C LEU A 91 10.92 4.57 14.41
N ASP A 92 11.53 5.61 13.86
CA ASP A 92 12.51 6.47 14.56
C ASP A 92 11.88 7.20 15.75
N ALA A 93 10.59 7.51 15.67
CA ALA A 93 9.81 8.07 16.76
C ALA A 93 9.28 7.01 17.76
N GLY A 94 9.65 5.74 17.60
CA GLY A 94 9.21 4.64 18.47
C GLY A 94 7.75 4.23 18.28
N VAL A 95 7.14 4.57 17.15
CA VAL A 95 5.77 4.22 16.80
C VAL A 95 5.79 2.99 15.87
N PRO A 96 5.22 1.84 16.28
CA PRO A 96 5.17 0.66 15.43
C PRO A 96 4.37 0.90 14.13
N VAL A 97 4.79 0.25 13.04
CA VAL A 97 4.19 0.42 11.71
C VAL A 97 3.91 -0.92 11.05
N ALA A 98 2.72 -1.07 10.48
CA ALA A 98 2.45 -2.10 9.48
C ALA A 98 2.52 -1.47 8.09
N VAL A 99 3.46 -1.94 7.27
CA VAL A 99 3.66 -1.52 5.89
C VAL A 99 2.76 -2.38 5.01
N ALA A 100 1.68 -1.82 4.48
CA ALA A 100 0.73 -2.52 3.64
C ALA A 100 1.02 -2.25 2.16
N VAL A 101 1.23 -3.30 1.37
CA VAL A 101 1.72 -3.16 -0.01
C VAL A 101 0.79 -3.79 -1.04
N GLU A 102 0.41 -3.01 -2.04
CA GLU A 102 -0.32 -3.51 -3.22
C GLU A 102 0.47 -4.58 -3.98
N MET A 103 1.79 -4.52 -3.91
CA MET A 103 2.70 -5.38 -4.66
C MET A 103 2.54 -6.86 -4.35
N LEU A 104 1.96 -7.20 -3.20
CA LEU A 104 1.78 -8.57 -2.76
C LEU A 104 0.29 -8.90 -2.59
N PRO A 105 -0.19 -10.03 -3.15
CA PRO A 105 -1.54 -10.50 -2.89
C PRO A 105 -1.66 -11.05 -1.46
N TRP A 106 -2.82 -10.89 -0.82
CA TRP A 106 -3.04 -11.35 0.56
C TRP A 106 -2.75 -12.84 0.77
N THR A 107 -2.86 -13.65 -0.28
CA THR A 107 -2.50 -15.09 -0.26
C THR A 107 -1.00 -15.35 -0.05
N MET A 108 -0.15 -14.32 -0.08
CA MET A 108 1.28 -14.39 0.14
C MET A 108 1.71 -13.84 1.51
N GLN A 109 0.78 -13.63 2.45
CA GLN A 109 1.09 -13.06 3.77
C GLN A 109 2.19 -13.85 4.50
N ASP A 110 2.19 -15.19 4.43
CA ASP A 110 3.23 -16.01 5.06
C ASP A 110 4.65 -15.67 4.54
N HIS A 111 4.79 -15.33 3.26
CA HIS A 111 6.08 -14.92 2.68
C HIS A 111 6.45 -13.48 3.06
N ALA A 112 5.47 -12.59 3.12
CA ALA A 112 5.66 -11.22 3.62
C ALA A 112 6.15 -11.23 5.08
N ASP A 113 5.60 -12.15 5.87
CA ASP A 113 5.95 -12.38 7.26
C ASP A 113 7.39 -12.91 7.42
N LEU A 114 7.81 -13.88 6.59
CA LEU A 114 9.21 -14.35 6.53
C LEU A 114 10.18 -13.20 6.25
N TRP A 115 9.83 -12.33 5.29
CA TRP A 115 10.61 -11.15 4.96
C TRP A 115 10.71 -10.20 6.16
N ALA A 116 9.57 -9.81 6.74
CA ALA A 116 9.52 -8.86 7.85
C ALA A 116 10.31 -9.33 9.09
N ARG A 117 10.32 -10.64 9.37
CA ARG A 117 11.11 -11.24 10.46
C ARG A 117 12.60 -11.44 10.13
N GLY A 118 13.01 -11.16 8.91
CA GLY A 118 14.40 -11.34 8.46
C GLY A 118 14.81 -12.80 8.33
N GLU A 119 13.86 -13.72 8.15
CA GLU A 119 14.10 -15.18 8.09
C GLU A 119 14.57 -15.66 6.70
N VAL A 120 14.38 -14.82 5.68
CA VAL A 120 14.85 -15.05 4.31
C VAL A 120 15.70 -13.88 3.86
N ASP A 121 16.59 -14.06 2.89
CA ASP A 121 17.26 -12.94 2.25
C ASP A 121 16.45 -12.34 1.08
N GLU A 122 17.04 -11.42 0.33
CA GLU A 122 16.39 -10.76 -0.81
C GLU A 122 16.18 -11.69 -2.00
N GLU A 123 17.16 -12.52 -2.33
CA GLU A 123 17.04 -13.45 -3.45
C GLU A 123 15.98 -14.53 -3.16
N GLU A 124 16.01 -15.07 -1.95
CA GLU A 124 15.04 -16.04 -1.46
C GLU A 124 13.63 -15.46 -1.45
N PHE A 125 13.44 -14.24 -0.92
CA PHE A 125 12.13 -13.59 -0.89
C PHE A 125 11.56 -13.35 -2.29
N LEU A 126 12.35 -12.78 -3.20
CA LEU A 126 11.90 -12.50 -4.56
C LEU A 126 11.53 -13.78 -5.32
N THR A 127 12.20 -14.90 -4.99
CA THR A 127 11.86 -16.23 -5.50
C THR A 127 10.54 -16.74 -4.90
N LEU A 128 10.36 -16.63 -3.58
CA LEU A 128 9.16 -17.10 -2.88
C LEU A 128 7.87 -16.39 -3.34
N VAL A 129 7.95 -15.08 -3.57
CA VAL A 129 6.80 -14.30 -4.07
C VAL A 129 6.70 -14.26 -5.59
N ASP A 130 7.64 -14.87 -6.30
CA ASP A 130 7.78 -14.80 -7.77
C ASP A 130 7.60 -13.36 -8.28
N TRP A 131 8.44 -12.46 -7.77
CA TRP A 131 8.31 -11.02 -7.96
C TRP A 131 8.07 -10.59 -9.42
N PRO A 132 8.80 -11.14 -10.43
CA PRO A 132 8.58 -10.76 -11.82
C PRO A 132 7.16 -11.06 -12.32
N ARG A 133 6.56 -12.18 -11.91
CA ARG A 133 5.21 -12.56 -12.33
C ARG A 133 4.13 -11.90 -11.47
N THR A 134 4.40 -11.71 -10.19
CA THR A 134 3.44 -11.16 -9.23
C THR A 134 3.27 -9.65 -9.40
N TRP A 135 4.37 -8.92 -9.60
CA TRP A 135 4.34 -7.47 -9.68
C TRP A 135 4.77 -6.89 -11.04
N GLY A 136 5.79 -7.47 -11.68
CA GLY A 136 6.20 -7.07 -13.04
C GLY A 136 7.08 -5.82 -13.14
N HIS A 137 7.38 -5.13 -12.02
CA HIS A 137 8.35 -4.04 -11.97
C HIS A 137 9.69 -4.47 -11.35
N ALA A 138 10.77 -3.71 -11.59
CA ALA A 138 12.05 -3.98 -10.96
C ALA A 138 12.00 -3.75 -9.44
N PHE A 139 12.34 -4.77 -8.64
CA PHE A 139 12.34 -4.68 -7.17
C PHE A 139 13.21 -3.55 -6.63
N ALA A 140 14.30 -3.20 -7.33
CA ALA A 140 15.20 -2.12 -6.96
C ALA A 140 14.48 -0.78 -6.70
N ALA A 141 13.38 -0.49 -7.41
CA ALA A 141 12.59 0.72 -7.18
C ALA A 141 11.84 0.71 -5.84
N TYR A 142 11.45 -0.47 -5.34
CA TYR A 142 10.65 -0.67 -4.14
C TYR A 142 11.50 -1.04 -2.92
N ARG A 143 12.76 -1.41 -3.13
CA ARG A 143 13.64 -2.02 -2.15
C ARG A 143 13.72 -1.25 -0.83
N SER A 144 13.76 0.09 -0.87
CA SER A 144 13.81 0.93 0.33
C SER A 144 12.61 0.66 1.26
N LEU A 145 11.40 0.64 0.70
CA LEU A 145 10.17 0.39 1.46
C LEU A 145 10.17 -1.00 2.10
N PHE A 146 10.58 -2.02 1.36
CA PHE A 146 10.67 -3.38 1.88
C PHE A 146 11.75 -3.51 2.97
N VAL A 147 12.88 -2.83 2.83
CA VAL A 147 13.92 -2.80 3.88
C VAL A 147 13.39 -2.11 5.14
N SER A 148 12.66 -0.99 5.02
CA SER A 148 12.01 -0.35 6.17
C SER A 148 11.01 -1.29 6.86
N ALA A 149 10.31 -2.13 6.10
CA ALA A 149 9.39 -3.15 6.65
C ALA A 149 10.07 -4.30 7.41
N ARG A 150 11.42 -4.38 7.42
CA ARG A 150 12.20 -5.32 8.26
C ARG A 150 12.72 -4.73 9.55
N ARG A 151 12.57 -3.43 9.74
CA ARG A 151 13.09 -2.76 10.94
C ARG A 151 12.32 -3.20 12.18
N GLU A 152 12.95 -3.07 13.34
CA GLU A 152 12.28 -3.34 14.62
C GLU A 152 11.02 -2.46 14.77
N GLY A 153 9.91 -3.08 15.16
CA GLY A 153 8.60 -2.41 15.25
C GLY A 153 7.83 -2.32 13.93
N ALA A 154 8.38 -2.84 12.83
CA ALA A 154 7.69 -2.95 11.56
C ALA A 154 7.08 -4.34 11.31
N SER A 155 6.01 -4.39 10.53
CA SER A 155 5.47 -5.61 9.90
C SER A 155 5.14 -5.32 8.43
N LEU A 156 5.06 -6.36 7.59
CA LEU A 156 4.69 -6.24 6.18
C LEU A 156 3.33 -6.92 5.94
N LEU A 157 2.38 -6.20 5.35
CA LEU A 157 1.06 -6.72 5.01
C LEU A 157 0.90 -6.82 3.49
N ALA A 158 0.58 -8.02 3.01
CA ALA A 158 0.19 -8.26 1.63
C ALA A 158 -1.32 -8.02 1.51
N ILE A 159 -1.74 -7.04 0.70
CA ILE A 159 -3.14 -6.57 0.73
C ILE A 159 -3.89 -6.77 -0.58
N ASN A 160 -3.23 -7.12 -1.68
CA ASN A 160 -3.86 -7.09 -3.00
C ASN A 160 -4.62 -8.38 -3.34
N ALA A 161 -5.42 -8.32 -4.41
CA ALA A 161 -6.11 -9.46 -4.96
C ALA A 161 -5.15 -10.51 -5.57
N PRO A 162 -5.48 -11.81 -5.49
CA PRO A 162 -4.67 -12.86 -6.09
C PRO A 162 -4.47 -12.68 -7.61
N PRO A 163 -3.29 -13.04 -8.14
CA PRO A 163 -2.99 -12.87 -9.56
C PRO A 163 -4.05 -13.49 -10.49
N GLY A 164 -4.46 -12.71 -11.48
CA GLY A 164 -5.43 -13.14 -12.49
C GLY A 164 -6.90 -13.06 -12.08
N LEU A 165 -7.23 -12.76 -10.82
CA LEU A 165 -8.63 -12.62 -10.39
C LEU A 165 -9.31 -11.43 -11.09
N SER A 166 -8.66 -10.26 -11.13
CA SER A 166 -9.17 -9.09 -11.85
C SER A 166 -9.31 -9.34 -13.35
N ARG A 167 -8.39 -10.12 -13.94
CA ARG A 167 -8.45 -10.53 -15.35
C ARG A 167 -9.63 -11.47 -15.63
N ASP A 168 -9.89 -12.42 -14.73
CA ASP A 168 -11.04 -13.31 -14.84
C ASP A 168 -12.34 -12.49 -14.74
N VAL A 169 -12.44 -11.55 -13.79
CA VAL A 169 -13.57 -10.62 -13.68
C VAL A 169 -13.74 -9.75 -14.92
N PHE A 170 -12.65 -9.21 -15.48
CA PHE A 170 -12.72 -8.43 -16.72
C PHE A 170 -13.28 -9.25 -17.90
N ARG A 171 -13.03 -10.55 -17.96
CA ARG A 171 -13.50 -11.42 -19.05
C ARG A 171 -14.97 -11.81 -18.91
N GLN A 172 -15.41 -12.14 -17.70
CA GLN A 172 -16.70 -12.82 -17.49
C GLN A 172 -17.59 -12.19 -16.42
N GLY A 173 -17.17 -11.07 -15.83
CA GLY A 173 -17.82 -10.41 -14.68
C GLY A 173 -17.63 -11.18 -13.37
N MET A 174 -17.89 -10.52 -12.24
CA MET A 174 -17.86 -11.17 -10.92
C MET A 174 -18.88 -12.31 -10.80
N ASP A 175 -20.04 -12.14 -11.43
CA ASP A 175 -21.12 -13.12 -11.42
C ASP A 175 -20.82 -14.36 -12.28
N GLY A 176 -19.88 -14.24 -13.23
CA GLY A 176 -19.39 -15.36 -14.05
C GLY A 176 -18.23 -16.15 -13.43
N LEU A 177 -17.68 -15.72 -12.29
CA LEU A 177 -16.61 -16.45 -11.60
C LEU A 177 -17.06 -17.85 -11.16
N SER A 178 -16.13 -18.81 -11.21
CA SER A 178 -16.35 -20.13 -10.59
C SER A 178 -16.53 -19.99 -9.08
N PRO A 179 -17.18 -20.95 -8.40
CA PRO A 179 -17.33 -20.91 -6.94
C PRO A 179 -16.01 -20.81 -6.19
N GLU A 180 -14.94 -21.40 -6.71
CA GLU A 180 -13.59 -21.33 -6.14
C GLU A 180 -13.01 -19.92 -6.28
N ARG A 181 -13.06 -19.33 -7.48
CA ARG A 181 -12.58 -17.96 -7.73
C ARG A 181 -13.37 -16.92 -6.95
N ARG A 182 -14.69 -17.10 -6.82
CA ARG A 182 -15.56 -16.19 -6.07
C ARG A 182 -15.18 -16.12 -4.59
N ARG A 183 -14.65 -17.19 -4.00
CA ARG A 183 -14.16 -17.19 -2.60
C ARG A 183 -12.91 -16.34 -2.39
N LEU A 184 -12.23 -15.93 -3.47
CA LEU A 184 -11.09 -15.03 -3.40
C LEU A 184 -11.50 -13.55 -3.38
N LEU A 185 -12.77 -13.24 -3.63
CA LEU A 185 -13.32 -11.90 -3.47
C LEU A 185 -13.62 -11.62 -1.99
N PRO A 186 -13.53 -10.36 -1.55
CA PRO A 186 -14.00 -9.98 -0.23
C PRO A 186 -15.51 -10.24 -0.10
N ALA A 187 -15.97 -10.49 1.13
CA ALA A 187 -17.37 -10.85 1.40
C ALA A 187 -18.36 -9.73 1.03
N ASP A 188 -17.93 -8.47 1.17
CA ASP A 188 -18.68 -7.27 0.79
C ASP A 188 -17.92 -6.54 -0.33
N VAL A 189 -18.60 -6.36 -1.47
CA VAL A 189 -18.13 -5.61 -2.64
C VAL A 189 -19.24 -4.62 -3.00
N ASP A 190 -18.95 -3.33 -2.86
CA ASP A 190 -19.86 -2.27 -3.29
C ASP A 190 -19.64 -1.98 -4.76
N ARG A 191 -20.65 -2.38 -5.53
CA ARG A 191 -20.74 -2.19 -6.99
C ARG A 191 -21.58 -0.96 -7.35
N SER A 192 -21.88 -0.07 -6.39
CA SER A 192 -22.68 1.12 -6.67
C SER A 192 -22.01 2.04 -7.69
N ASP A 193 -22.84 2.66 -8.52
CA ASP A 193 -22.42 3.67 -9.49
C ASP A 193 -22.19 5.01 -8.79
N GLY A 194 -21.31 5.84 -9.37
CA GLY A 194 -21.04 7.18 -8.88
C GLY A 194 -19.81 7.82 -9.52
N PRO A 195 -19.33 8.96 -8.97
CA PRO A 195 -18.19 9.70 -9.51
C PRO A 195 -16.92 8.84 -9.66
N TYR A 196 -16.76 7.82 -8.82
CA TYR A 196 -15.64 6.88 -8.92
C TYR A 196 -15.70 6.02 -10.19
N ARG A 197 -16.88 5.49 -10.53
CA ARG A 197 -17.08 4.70 -11.76
C ARG A 197 -16.77 5.55 -13.00
N GLU A 198 -17.21 6.80 -13.01
CA GLU A 198 -16.94 7.75 -14.09
C GLU A 198 -15.43 7.99 -14.23
N ALA A 199 -14.71 8.19 -13.12
CA ALA A 199 -13.25 8.36 -13.13
C ALA A 199 -12.52 7.11 -13.65
N VAL A 200 -12.95 5.92 -13.24
CA VAL A 200 -12.40 4.64 -13.73
C VAL A 200 -12.64 4.45 -15.23
N ILE A 201 -13.83 4.77 -15.73
CA ILE A 201 -14.15 4.68 -17.15
C ILE A 201 -13.40 5.72 -17.97
N ALA A 202 -13.24 6.94 -17.45
CA ALA A 202 -12.41 7.96 -18.10
C ALA A 202 -10.95 7.49 -18.25
N ALA A 203 -10.41 6.80 -17.24
CA ALA A 203 -9.08 6.21 -17.30
C ALA A 203 -8.98 5.10 -18.38
N LEU A 204 -10.02 4.26 -18.53
CA LEU A 204 -10.07 3.26 -19.60
C LEU A 204 -9.95 3.90 -20.99
N GLY A 205 -10.64 5.01 -21.23
CA GLY A 205 -10.60 5.74 -22.51
C GLY A 205 -9.21 6.25 -22.90
N MET A 206 -8.27 6.36 -21.95
CA MET A 206 -6.89 6.74 -22.21
C MET A 206 -6.02 5.58 -22.74
N HIS A 207 -6.49 4.33 -22.61
CA HIS A 207 -5.71 3.12 -22.92
C HIS A 207 -6.05 2.46 -24.27
N GLY A 208 -7.01 2.97 -25.05
CA GLY A 208 -7.30 2.43 -26.38
C GLY A 208 -8.62 2.87 -26.99
N HIS A 209 -8.92 2.35 -28.18
CA HIS A 209 -10.20 2.56 -28.86
C HIS A 209 -11.24 1.58 -28.32
N LEU A 210 -12.30 2.11 -27.72
CA LEU A 210 -13.49 1.35 -27.35
C LEU A 210 -14.33 1.04 -28.61
N PRO A 211 -15.11 -0.05 -28.62
CA PRO A 211 -16.04 -0.35 -29.70
C PRO A 211 -16.99 0.82 -29.98
N GLU A 212 -17.34 1.01 -31.25
CA GLU A 212 -18.36 1.98 -31.66
C GLU A 212 -19.75 1.55 -31.19
N ASP A 213 -20.02 0.24 -31.17
CA ASP A 213 -21.25 -0.36 -30.67
C ASP A 213 -21.44 -0.01 -29.18
N GLU A 214 -22.60 0.58 -28.86
CA GLU A 214 -22.86 1.13 -27.53
C GLU A 214 -23.02 0.05 -26.47
N ASP A 215 -23.64 -1.09 -26.83
CA ASP A 215 -23.86 -2.20 -25.92
C ASP A 215 -22.54 -2.92 -25.60
N GLU A 216 -21.71 -3.14 -26.62
CA GLU A 216 -20.38 -3.73 -26.44
C GLU A 216 -19.47 -2.82 -25.60
N ARG A 217 -19.49 -1.50 -25.86
CA ARG A 217 -18.76 -0.51 -25.08
C ARG A 217 -19.21 -0.52 -23.62
N ALA A 218 -20.52 -0.45 -23.36
CA ALA A 218 -21.06 -0.46 -22.00
C ALA A 218 -20.69 -1.74 -21.24
N ALA A 219 -20.68 -2.90 -21.91
CA ALA A 219 -20.25 -4.16 -21.31
C ALA A 219 -18.76 -4.17 -20.94
N ILE A 220 -17.89 -3.62 -21.78
CA ILE A 220 -16.45 -3.48 -21.49
C ILE A 220 -16.23 -2.53 -20.32
N GLU A 221 -16.88 -1.37 -20.31
CA GLU A 221 -16.79 -0.38 -19.22
C GLU A 221 -17.24 -0.99 -17.88
N ALA A 222 -18.35 -1.71 -17.86
CA ALA A 222 -18.85 -2.37 -16.66
C ALA A 222 -17.85 -3.42 -16.13
N ARG A 223 -17.29 -4.26 -17.01
CA ARG A 223 -16.31 -5.28 -16.64
C ARG A 223 -14.97 -4.69 -16.21
N PHE A 224 -14.55 -3.59 -16.84
CA PHE A 224 -13.35 -2.86 -16.42
C PHE A 224 -13.53 -2.25 -15.04
N PHE A 225 -14.67 -1.62 -14.77
CA PHE A 225 -15.01 -1.12 -13.45
C PHE A 225 -15.00 -2.23 -12.41
N GLU A 226 -15.68 -3.36 -12.68
CA GLU A 226 -15.65 -4.51 -11.77
C GLU A 226 -14.23 -5.04 -11.52
N ALA A 227 -13.37 -5.08 -12.53
CA ALA A 227 -11.99 -5.51 -12.37
C ALA A 227 -11.19 -4.58 -11.45
N GLN A 228 -11.42 -3.27 -11.51
CA GLN A 228 -10.83 -2.30 -10.59
C GLN A 228 -11.36 -2.48 -9.16
N LEU A 229 -12.68 -2.70 -9.02
CA LEU A 229 -13.30 -2.99 -7.72
C LEU A 229 -12.67 -4.20 -7.03
N VAL A 230 -12.26 -5.24 -7.77
CA VAL A 230 -11.56 -6.40 -7.19
C VAL A 230 -10.32 -5.95 -6.42
N TRP A 231 -9.51 -5.07 -7.00
CA TRP A 231 -8.30 -4.58 -6.36
C TRP A 231 -8.62 -3.70 -5.14
N ASP A 232 -9.44 -2.67 -5.33
CA ASP A 232 -9.74 -1.70 -4.25
C ASP A 232 -10.44 -2.36 -3.07
N GLU A 233 -11.43 -3.22 -3.32
CA GLU A 233 -12.20 -3.87 -2.27
C GLU A 233 -11.37 -4.91 -1.53
N THR A 234 -10.47 -5.63 -2.23
CA THR A 234 -9.59 -6.61 -1.59
C THR A 234 -8.55 -5.92 -0.71
N MET A 235 -7.94 -4.83 -1.20
CA MET A 235 -7.01 -4.03 -0.41
C MET A 235 -7.69 -3.40 0.79
N ALA A 236 -8.88 -2.82 0.60
CA ALA A 236 -9.64 -2.24 1.69
C ALA A 236 -10.09 -3.27 2.73
N ALA A 237 -10.49 -4.48 2.31
CA ALA A 237 -10.81 -5.57 3.23
C ALA A 237 -9.58 -6.01 4.03
N SER A 238 -8.43 -6.20 3.38
CA SER A 238 -7.18 -6.58 4.06
C SER A 238 -6.74 -5.53 5.07
N ILE A 239 -6.91 -4.23 4.75
CA ILE A 239 -6.63 -3.13 5.69
C ILE A 239 -7.62 -3.13 6.86
N ALA A 240 -8.91 -3.40 6.61
CA ALA A 240 -9.91 -3.50 7.68
C ALA A 240 -9.61 -4.65 8.64
N ASP A 241 -9.27 -5.83 8.12
CA ASP A 241 -8.86 -6.99 8.93
C ASP A 241 -7.59 -6.69 9.75
N ALA A 242 -6.64 -5.96 9.17
CA ALA A 242 -5.45 -5.49 9.88
C ALA A 242 -5.78 -4.48 10.99
N LEU A 243 -6.74 -3.57 10.76
CA LEU A 243 -7.18 -2.60 11.77
C LEU A 243 -7.82 -3.28 12.99
N GLU A 244 -8.55 -4.38 12.77
CA GLU A 244 -9.18 -5.16 13.83
C GLU A 244 -8.18 -6.02 14.62
N SER A 245 -7.17 -6.57 13.93
CA SER A 245 -6.20 -7.51 14.52
C SER A 245 -4.99 -6.84 15.16
N LEU A 246 -4.57 -5.66 14.67
CA LEU A 246 -3.38 -4.97 15.17
C LEU A 246 -3.68 -4.05 16.37
N PRO A 247 -2.76 -3.93 17.35
CA PRO A 247 -2.93 -3.01 18.46
C PRO A 247 -3.17 -1.56 18.01
N GLY A 248 -4.07 -0.85 18.69
CA GLY A 248 -4.46 0.55 18.43
C GLY A 248 -3.33 1.60 18.44
N THR A 249 -2.09 1.19 18.73
CA THR A 249 -0.86 1.98 18.61
C THR A 249 -0.13 1.83 17.27
N VAL A 250 -0.31 0.73 16.54
CA VAL A 250 0.37 0.43 15.24
C VAL A 250 -0.18 1.26 14.06
N ARG A 251 0.62 2.10 13.42
CA ARG A 251 0.16 2.84 12.22
C ARG A 251 0.20 1.94 10.99
N ILE A 252 -0.77 2.07 10.08
CA ILE A 252 -0.75 1.35 8.81
C ILE A 252 -0.34 2.35 7.71
N VAL A 253 0.80 2.11 7.07
CA VAL A 253 1.24 2.89 5.90
C VAL A 253 0.97 2.05 4.66
N VAL A 254 0.05 2.50 3.81
CA VAL A 254 -0.38 1.80 2.61
C VAL A 254 0.37 2.36 1.41
N ALA A 255 1.08 1.50 0.68
CA ALA A 255 1.72 1.80 -0.59
C ALA A 255 0.93 1.13 -1.71
N ALA A 256 0.25 1.94 -2.52
CA ALA A 256 -0.59 1.50 -3.63
C ALA A 256 -0.58 2.55 -4.74
N GLY A 257 -0.96 2.16 -5.96
CA GLY A 257 -1.04 3.02 -7.12
C GLY A 257 -1.93 4.23 -6.86
N ALA A 258 -1.51 5.39 -7.35
CA ALA A 258 -2.17 6.68 -7.11
C ALA A 258 -3.64 6.66 -7.52
N MET A 259 -4.01 5.91 -8.56
CA MET A 259 -5.41 5.74 -8.98
C MET A 259 -6.30 5.09 -7.90
N HIS A 260 -5.74 4.20 -7.08
CA HIS A 260 -6.46 3.51 -6.01
C HIS A 260 -6.57 4.37 -4.73
N VAL A 261 -5.71 5.38 -4.59
CA VAL A 261 -5.61 6.23 -3.39
C VAL A 261 -6.23 7.61 -3.59
N ALA A 262 -5.98 8.24 -4.73
CA ALA A 262 -6.41 9.59 -5.03
C ALA A 262 -7.92 9.68 -5.22
N GLY A 263 -8.47 10.88 -5.06
CA GLY A 263 -9.86 11.10 -5.45
C GLY A 263 -10.87 10.69 -4.37
N GLY A 264 -11.93 10.01 -4.79
CA GLY A 264 -12.91 9.37 -3.91
C GLY A 264 -13.43 8.09 -4.56
N GLY A 265 -13.73 7.08 -3.76
CA GLY A 265 -14.25 5.76 -4.14
C GLY A 265 -13.22 4.63 -4.28
N GLY A 266 -11.92 4.95 -4.18
CA GLY A 266 -10.83 3.97 -4.10
C GLY A 266 -10.67 3.32 -2.72
N ILE A 267 -9.46 2.83 -2.42
CA ILE A 267 -9.13 2.16 -1.15
C ILE A 267 -9.56 2.96 0.09
N PRO A 268 -9.26 4.28 0.23
CA PRO A 268 -9.53 5.00 1.47
C PRO A 268 -11.02 5.05 1.84
N ASP A 269 -11.89 5.24 0.86
CA ASP A 269 -13.34 5.33 1.08
C ASP A 269 -13.94 3.95 1.34
N ARG A 270 -13.40 2.90 0.72
CA ARG A 270 -13.78 1.51 0.98
C ARG A 270 -13.32 1.03 2.36
N VAL A 271 -12.18 1.52 2.86
CA VAL A 271 -11.77 1.35 4.24
C VAL A 271 -12.71 2.11 5.17
N ALA A 272 -13.06 3.37 4.86
CA ALA A 272 -14.00 4.15 5.65
C ALA A 272 -15.39 3.51 5.73
N ARG A 273 -15.86 2.87 4.66
CA ARG A 273 -17.12 2.11 4.65
C ARG A 273 -17.08 0.94 5.64
N ARG A 274 -15.95 0.23 5.72
CA ARG A 274 -15.76 -0.93 6.60
C ARG A 274 -15.49 -0.52 8.05
N VAL A 275 -14.74 0.56 8.26
CA VAL A 275 -14.33 1.05 9.57
C VAL A 275 -14.61 2.56 9.69
N PRO A 276 -15.87 2.99 9.87
CA PRO A 276 -16.26 4.41 9.78
C PRO A 276 -15.56 5.38 10.74
N SER A 277 -15.03 4.88 11.85
CA SER A 277 -14.34 5.70 12.86
C SER A 277 -12.83 5.85 12.62
N VAL A 278 -12.28 5.19 11.59
CA VAL A 278 -10.83 5.21 11.36
C VAL A 278 -10.39 6.57 10.82
N GLN A 279 -9.41 7.18 11.48
CA GLN A 279 -8.78 8.39 10.97
C GLN A 279 -7.78 8.02 9.88
N GLN A 280 -7.90 8.66 8.73
CA GLN A 280 -7.08 8.38 7.55
C GLN A 280 -6.50 9.66 6.97
N VAL A 281 -5.37 9.54 6.28
CA VAL A 281 -4.83 10.61 5.44
C VAL A 281 -4.44 10.04 4.08
N ARG A 282 -4.63 10.82 3.02
CA ARG A 282 -4.28 10.46 1.64
C ARG A 282 -3.16 11.37 1.16
N ILE A 283 -2.05 10.76 0.78
CA ILE A 283 -0.89 11.41 0.21
C ILE A 283 -0.73 10.84 -1.19
N VAL A 284 -0.81 11.68 -2.22
CA VAL A 284 -0.67 11.27 -3.62
C VAL A 284 0.66 11.79 -4.12
N CYS A 285 1.63 10.89 -4.27
CA CYS A 285 2.95 11.23 -4.77
C CYS A 285 2.94 11.26 -6.29
N LEU A 286 3.45 12.35 -6.85
CA LEU A 286 3.63 12.52 -8.28
C LEU A 286 5.12 12.74 -8.57
N PRO A 287 5.62 12.28 -9.73
CA PRO A 287 6.97 12.64 -10.15
C PRO A 287 7.07 14.16 -10.27
N ARG A 288 8.28 14.71 -10.10
CA ARG A 288 8.50 16.13 -10.31
C ARG A 288 8.10 16.51 -11.72
N MET A 289 7.37 17.61 -11.83
CA MET A 289 6.86 18.13 -13.08
C MET A 289 6.93 19.65 -13.09
N GLU A 290 6.83 20.25 -14.28
CA GLU A 290 6.74 21.69 -14.41
C GLU A 290 5.50 22.25 -13.67
N ALA A 291 5.61 23.50 -13.20
CA ALA A 291 4.58 24.13 -12.37
C ALA A 291 3.18 24.17 -13.03
N ALA A 292 3.12 24.31 -14.36
CA ALA A 292 1.84 24.30 -15.09
C ALA A 292 1.15 22.92 -15.04
N ASN A 293 1.92 21.83 -15.13
CA ASN A 293 1.40 20.47 -15.01
C ASN A 293 1.00 20.15 -13.57
N LEU A 294 1.75 20.68 -12.59
CA LEU A 294 1.39 20.57 -11.18
C LEU A 294 0.05 21.27 -10.90
N GLN A 295 -0.15 22.49 -11.40
CA GLN A 295 -1.42 23.20 -11.24
C GLN A 295 -2.59 22.41 -11.85
N ALA A 296 -2.39 21.80 -13.02
CA ALA A 296 -3.42 20.94 -13.63
C ALA A 296 -3.70 19.67 -12.83
N ALA A 297 -2.67 19.05 -12.23
CA ALA A 297 -2.83 17.88 -11.38
C ALA A 297 -3.55 18.23 -10.06
N VAL A 298 -3.15 19.32 -9.41
CA VAL A 298 -3.80 19.87 -8.21
C VAL A 298 -5.25 20.24 -8.50
N ALA A 299 -5.55 20.90 -9.62
CA ALA A 299 -6.93 21.24 -9.98
C ALA A 299 -7.86 20.03 -10.15
N ARG A 300 -7.31 18.82 -10.29
CA ARG A 300 -8.04 17.55 -10.37
C ARG A 300 -7.99 16.75 -9.07
N ALA A 301 -7.20 17.18 -8.09
CA ALA A 301 -7.07 16.50 -6.81
C ALA A 301 -8.33 16.71 -5.96
N HIS A 302 -8.68 15.70 -5.17
CA HIS A 302 -9.90 15.75 -4.37
C HIS A 302 -9.67 16.58 -3.08
N PRO A 303 -10.70 17.27 -2.57
CA PRO A 303 -10.68 17.87 -1.25
C PRO A 303 -10.23 16.87 -0.17
N GLY A 304 -9.12 17.16 0.50
CA GLY A 304 -8.53 16.28 1.52
C GLY A 304 -7.28 15.50 1.07
N ASP A 305 -6.94 15.51 -0.23
CA ASP A 305 -5.67 14.96 -0.69
C ASP A 305 -4.50 15.88 -0.34
N ILE A 306 -3.38 15.28 0.05
CA ILE A 306 -2.07 15.92 0.12
C ILE A 306 -1.30 15.46 -1.12
N VAL A 307 -0.99 16.37 -2.04
CA VAL A 307 -0.09 16.09 -3.17
C VAL A 307 1.35 16.16 -2.67
N CYS A 308 2.15 15.16 -3.00
CA CYS A 308 3.54 15.04 -2.62
C CYS A 308 4.44 15.07 -3.86
N LEU A 309 5.50 15.88 -3.83
CA LEU A 309 6.51 15.98 -4.88
C LEU A 309 7.88 15.64 -4.27
N PRO A 310 8.44 14.45 -4.54
CA PRO A 310 9.70 14.01 -3.94
C PRO A 310 10.85 15.01 -4.16
N ARG A 311 11.68 15.25 -3.14
CA ARG A 311 12.78 16.22 -3.22
C ARG A 311 14.00 15.73 -4.02
N GLY A 312 14.15 14.42 -4.23
CA GLY A 312 15.18 13.83 -5.08
C GLY A 312 14.68 13.52 -6.50
N GLY A 313 15.49 13.84 -7.52
CA GLY A 313 15.23 13.46 -8.92
C GLY A 313 14.90 14.62 -9.86
N MET A 314 15.89 15.44 -10.24
CA MET A 314 15.83 16.22 -11.49
C MET A 314 16.49 15.48 -12.67
N ASP A 315 16.93 14.22 -12.47
CA ASP A 315 17.65 13.45 -13.49
C ASP A 315 16.78 12.32 -14.11
N GLY A 316 15.46 12.43 -13.98
CA GLY A 316 14.50 11.67 -14.79
C GLY A 316 14.40 12.25 -16.20
N GLU A 317 15.52 12.47 -16.88
CA GLU A 317 15.49 12.61 -18.33
C GLU A 317 14.77 11.38 -18.87
N ALA A 318 13.74 11.64 -19.67
CA ALA A 318 13.01 10.66 -20.45
C ALA A 318 13.99 9.75 -21.23
N ARG A 319 14.43 8.66 -20.61
CA ARG A 319 15.08 7.55 -21.30
C ARG A 319 13.99 6.57 -21.71
N GLY A 320 13.37 6.95 -22.83
CA GLY A 320 12.62 6.13 -23.78
C GLY A 320 11.92 4.88 -23.24
N ALA A 321 10.63 5.00 -22.96
CA ALA A 321 9.70 3.91 -23.20
C ALA A 321 9.46 3.82 -24.72
N GLY A 322 10.46 3.31 -25.44
CA GLY A 322 10.30 2.76 -26.77
C GLY A 322 10.42 1.25 -26.65
N GLU A 323 9.30 0.56 -26.56
CA GLU A 323 9.11 -0.89 -26.74
C GLU A 323 7.59 -1.11 -26.68
N ASP A 324 6.88 -1.04 -27.81
CA ASP A 324 6.52 -2.22 -28.62
C ASP A 324 6.28 -3.47 -27.77
N GLN A 325 5.14 -3.52 -27.08
CA GLN A 325 4.54 -4.80 -26.71
C GLN A 325 3.60 -5.22 -27.82
N GLY A 326 4.20 -5.94 -28.76
CA GLY A 326 3.48 -6.75 -29.72
C GLY A 326 2.47 -7.66 -29.03
N THR A 327 1.28 -7.65 -29.61
CA THR A 327 0.30 -8.73 -29.63
C THR A 327 0.86 -10.10 -29.26
N ARG A 328 0.37 -10.65 -28.13
CA ARG A 328 -0.07 -12.04 -27.98
C ARG A 328 -0.81 -12.27 -26.67
#